data_AF-X1K9U4-F1
#
_entry.id   AF-X1K9U4-F1
#
_cell.length_a   1.000
_cell.length_b   1.000
_cell.length_c   1.000
_cell.angle_alpha   90.00
_cell.angle_beta   90.00
_cell.angle_gamma   90.00
#
_symmetry.space_group_name_H-M   'P 1'
#
loop_
_entity.id
_entity.type
_entity.pdbx_description
1 polymer ?
#
loop_
_entity_poly.entity_id
_entity_poly.type
_entity_poly.pdbx_seq_one_letter_code
_entity_poly.pdbx_strand_id
1 'polypeptide(L)'
;TGKDKPRTFAYILFKRVLGPLLRECKRATIQKLQRELEGLAKKEPVVARVKISGDGMLDLSGLYEHLSGMEMGDGMRETTLTFSTTLNACCPTIRRDIGAERTCTIISDAFSDLFRKYCDFLLRYGIMDAIPEDVDLPKDVLEAIRKNLKLPEEYRLKSGLIYFIRGADTEKGYKFFTGLAKHVRTSCFTGTNPREVRETYGLKGVHMVWLTFTRYTKEKTIPPNELDQLTLTISKFVGKWKGVAFVDCIDSMVMANGFKRVMSWLKEVKKIMTKSKSNLLVTIDPSSFSNRQLASIEGE
;
A
#
# COMPACT_ATOMS: atom_id res chain seq x y z
N THR A 1 2.41 -26.37 12.55
CA THR A 1 2.56 -26.35 11.06
C THR A 1 2.28 -24.95 10.56
N GLY A 2 3.11 -24.37 9.68
CA GLY A 2 3.04 -22.96 9.29
C GLY A 2 1.80 -22.51 8.47
N LYS A 3 0.88 -23.44 8.17
CA LYS A 3 -0.24 -23.25 7.23
C LYS A 3 -1.45 -22.48 7.80
N ASP A 4 -1.61 -22.38 9.12
CA ASP A 4 -2.74 -21.64 9.75
C ASP A 4 -2.42 -20.18 10.11
N LYS A 5 -1.20 -19.71 9.83
CA LYS A 5 -0.79 -18.34 10.16
C LYS A 5 -1.60 -17.26 9.42
N PRO A 6 -1.90 -17.37 8.12
CA PRO A 6 -2.77 -16.40 7.43
C PRO A 6 -4.18 -16.34 8.02
N ARG A 7 -4.77 -17.49 8.37
CA ARG A 7 -6.09 -17.55 9.02
C ARG A 7 -6.09 -16.88 10.39
N THR A 8 -5.06 -17.14 11.18
CA THR A 8 -4.88 -16.50 12.49
C THR A 8 -4.78 -14.98 12.33
N PHE A 9 -4.04 -14.52 11.32
CA PHE A 9 -3.93 -13.09 11.04
C PHE A 9 -5.26 -12.47 10.59
N ALA A 10 -5.97 -13.13 9.68
CA ALA A 10 -7.31 -12.73 9.24
C ALA A 10 -8.26 -12.62 10.44
N TYR A 11 -8.29 -13.64 11.30
CA TYR A 11 -9.09 -13.60 12.53
C TYR A 11 -8.75 -12.37 13.37
N ILE A 12 -7.46 -12.13 13.63
CA ILE A 12 -6.99 -11.02 14.45
C ILE A 12 -7.46 -9.68 13.86
N LEU A 13 -7.25 -9.43 12.57
CA LEU A 13 -7.64 -8.16 11.95
C LEU A 13 -9.15 -7.94 11.97
N PHE A 14 -9.90 -8.88 11.43
CA PHE A 14 -11.34 -8.74 11.30
C PHE A 14 -12.03 -8.68 12.66
N LYS A 15 -11.72 -9.60 13.57
CA LYS A 15 -12.40 -9.66 14.87
C LYS A 15 -11.93 -8.58 15.86
N ARG A 16 -10.68 -8.10 15.77
CA ARG A 16 -10.22 -7.02 16.67
C ARG A 16 -10.48 -5.61 16.16
N VAL A 17 -10.57 -5.40 14.85
CA VAL A 17 -10.80 -4.05 14.31
C VAL A 17 -12.26 -3.88 13.88
N LEU A 18 -12.77 -4.74 13.00
CA LEU A 18 -14.14 -4.61 12.49
C LEU A 18 -15.19 -5.12 13.50
N GLY A 19 -14.87 -6.18 14.25
CA GLY A 19 -15.77 -6.74 15.26
C GLY A 19 -16.30 -5.72 16.30
N PRO A 20 -15.44 -4.92 16.96
CA PRO A 20 -15.90 -3.88 17.89
C PRO A 20 -16.81 -2.83 17.25
N LEU A 21 -16.51 -2.41 16.02
CA LEU A 21 -17.36 -1.46 15.29
C LEU A 21 -18.76 -2.01 15.07
N LEU A 22 -18.86 -3.27 14.61
CA LEU A 22 -20.15 -3.91 14.33
C LEU A 22 -20.98 -4.11 15.61
N ARG A 23 -20.35 -4.37 16.75
CA ARG A 23 -21.05 -4.51 18.04
C ARG A 23 -21.68 -3.21 18.54
N GLU A 24 -21.13 -2.06 18.16
CA GLU A 24 -21.71 -0.75 18.51
C GLU A 24 -22.79 -0.29 17.51
N CYS A 25 -22.89 -0.93 16.35
CA CYS A 25 -23.88 -0.59 15.32
C CYS A 25 -25.28 -1.09 15.70
N LYS A 26 -26.30 -0.30 15.34
CA LYS A 26 -27.70 -0.71 15.41
C LYS A 26 -27.99 -1.83 14.42
N ARG A 27 -29.01 -2.65 14.72
CA ARG A 27 -29.43 -3.76 13.85
C ARG A 27 -29.77 -3.32 12.41
N ALA A 28 -30.40 -2.16 12.24
CA ALA A 28 -30.70 -1.60 10.91
C ALA A 28 -29.42 -1.29 10.10
N THR A 29 -28.38 -0.83 10.78
CA THR A 29 -27.05 -0.57 10.19
C THR A 29 -26.39 -1.88 9.78
N ILE A 30 -26.45 -2.93 10.61
CA ILE A 30 -25.95 -4.26 10.26
C ILE A 30 -26.64 -4.80 8.99
N GLN A 31 -27.96 -4.71 8.91
CA GLN A 31 -28.71 -5.12 7.71
C GLN A 31 -28.35 -4.31 6.46
N LYS A 32 -28.06 -3.01 6.63
CA LYS A 32 -27.59 -2.16 5.54
C LYS A 32 -26.19 -2.59 5.07
N LEU A 33 -25.26 -2.82 6.00
CA LEU A 33 -23.90 -3.28 5.70
C LEU A 33 -23.91 -4.64 4.97
N GLN A 34 -24.77 -5.57 5.37
CA GLN A 34 -24.94 -6.85 4.66
C GLN A 34 -25.25 -6.64 3.18
N ARG A 35 -26.25 -5.80 2.86
CA ARG A 35 -26.63 -5.48 1.48
C ARG A 35 -25.53 -4.75 0.71
N GLU A 36 -24.83 -3.83 1.37
CA GLU A 36 -23.70 -3.10 0.76
C GLU A 36 -22.54 -4.05 0.40
N LEU A 37 -22.18 -4.96 1.30
CA LEU A 37 -21.14 -5.96 1.04
C LEU A 37 -21.54 -6.98 -0.04
N GLU A 38 -22.80 -7.44 -0.06
CA GLU A 38 -23.32 -8.30 -1.13
C GLU A 38 -23.29 -7.61 -2.50
N GLY A 39 -23.63 -6.31 -2.54
CA GLY A 39 -23.53 -5.49 -3.75
C GLY A 39 -22.08 -5.34 -4.22
N LEU A 40 -21.16 -5.08 -3.29
CA LEU A 40 -19.74 -4.93 -3.57
C LEU A 40 -19.09 -6.25 -4.02
N ALA A 41 -19.48 -7.38 -3.43
CA ALA A 41 -19.00 -8.71 -3.78
C ALA A 41 -19.17 -9.07 -5.27
N LYS A 42 -20.15 -8.47 -5.95
CA LYS A 42 -20.35 -8.63 -7.40
C LYS A 42 -19.24 -7.99 -8.24
N LYS A 43 -18.57 -6.97 -7.71
CA LYS A 43 -17.48 -6.22 -8.36
C LYS A 43 -16.10 -6.60 -7.82
N GLU A 44 -16.04 -6.88 -6.53
CA GLU A 44 -14.83 -7.20 -5.78
C GLU A 44 -14.97 -8.60 -5.16
N PRO A 45 -14.57 -9.68 -5.88
CA PRO A 45 -14.76 -11.06 -5.42
C PRO A 45 -14.12 -11.36 -4.06
N VAL A 46 -13.08 -10.61 -3.68
CA VAL A 46 -12.42 -10.73 -2.38
C VAL A 46 -13.38 -10.47 -1.22
N VAL A 47 -14.34 -9.55 -1.38
CA VAL A 47 -15.32 -9.17 -0.35
C VAL A 47 -16.37 -10.26 -0.13
N ALA A 48 -16.67 -11.07 -1.16
CA ALA A 48 -17.64 -12.16 -1.08
C ALA A 48 -17.30 -13.21 0.00
N ARG A 49 -16.04 -13.23 0.44
CA ARG A 49 -15.48 -14.20 1.39
C ARG A 49 -15.67 -13.80 2.85
N VAL A 50 -16.17 -12.59 3.09
CA VAL A 50 -16.44 -12.04 4.43
C VAL A 50 -17.92 -11.73 4.52
N LYS A 51 -18.58 -12.30 5.52
CA LYS A 51 -20.00 -12.06 5.77
C LYS A 51 -20.20 -11.47 7.16
N ILE A 52 -21.28 -10.71 7.30
CA ILE A 52 -21.77 -10.23 8.59
C ILE A 52 -23.09 -10.96 8.83
N SER A 53 -23.25 -11.66 9.96
CA SER A 53 -24.52 -12.27 10.35
C SER A 53 -25.50 -11.23 10.90
N GLY A 54 -26.77 -11.60 11.03
CA GLY A 54 -27.83 -10.66 11.44
C GLY A 54 -27.69 -10.10 12.86
N ASP A 55 -26.86 -10.74 13.70
CA ASP A 55 -26.46 -10.31 15.04
C ASP A 55 -25.15 -9.49 15.06
N GLY A 56 -24.60 -9.16 13.89
CA GLY A 56 -23.38 -8.35 13.77
C GLY A 56 -22.07 -9.13 13.92
N MET A 57 -22.11 -10.47 13.96
CA MET A 57 -20.89 -11.28 14.01
C MET A 57 -20.28 -11.46 12.61
N LEU A 58 -18.95 -11.41 12.55
CA LEU A 58 -18.21 -11.72 11.31
C LEU A 58 -18.13 -13.23 11.09
N ASP A 59 -18.52 -13.67 9.90
CA ASP A 59 -18.25 -15.00 9.36
C ASP A 59 -17.11 -14.90 8.33
N LEU A 60 -16.02 -15.61 8.64
CA LEU A 60 -14.77 -15.61 7.88
C LEU A 60 -14.50 -16.97 7.23
N SER A 61 -15.48 -17.89 7.24
CA SER A 61 -15.30 -19.26 6.77
C SER A 61 -14.86 -19.30 5.31
N GLY A 62 -15.49 -18.48 4.45
CA GLY A 62 -15.10 -18.37 3.03
C GLY A 62 -13.69 -17.80 2.84
N LEU A 63 -13.27 -16.85 3.68
CA LEU A 63 -11.90 -16.34 3.66
C LEU A 63 -10.91 -17.42 4.12
N TYR A 64 -11.22 -18.19 5.16
CA TYR A 64 -10.34 -19.25 5.64
C TYR A 64 -10.19 -20.41 4.68
N GLU A 65 -11.26 -20.76 3.96
CA GLU A 65 -11.22 -21.74 2.88
C GLU A 65 -10.31 -21.24 1.75
N HIS A 66 -10.47 -19.98 1.35
CA HIS A 66 -9.62 -19.39 0.31
C HIS A 66 -8.14 -19.30 0.69
N LEU A 67 -7.85 -18.94 1.95
CA LEU A 67 -6.48 -18.90 2.47
C LEU A 67 -5.87 -20.31 2.65
N SER A 68 -6.68 -21.36 2.57
CA SER A 68 -6.22 -22.74 2.74
C SER A 68 -5.23 -23.12 1.64
N GLY A 69 -4.03 -23.52 2.02
CA GLY A 69 -3.00 -23.93 1.07
C GLY A 69 -2.25 -22.78 0.39
N MET A 70 -2.55 -21.53 0.72
CA MET A 70 -1.76 -20.39 0.26
C MET A 70 -0.40 -20.32 0.96
N GLU A 71 0.62 -19.93 0.20
CA GLU A 71 1.90 -19.51 0.75
C GLU A 71 1.71 -18.33 1.71
N MET A 72 2.52 -18.28 2.77
CA MET A 72 2.37 -17.31 3.86
C MET A 72 2.30 -15.86 3.34
N GLY A 73 3.20 -15.48 2.43
CA GLY A 73 3.22 -14.13 1.87
C GLY A 73 1.96 -13.82 1.06
N ASP A 74 1.50 -14.76 0.23
CA ASP A 74 0.28 -14.59 -0.58
C ASP A 74 -0.96 -14.50 0.30
N GLY A 75 -1.09 -15.37 1.30
CA GLY A 75 -2.21 -15.34 2.24
C GLY A 75 -2.28 -14.06 3.08
N MET A 76 -1.13 -13.51 3.49
CA MET A 76 -1.11 -12.24 4.21
C MET A 76 -1.57 -11.06 3.36
N ARG A 77 -1.13 -11.00 2.11
CA ARG A 77 -1.55 -9.97 1.17
C ARG A 77 -3.04 -10.04 0.88
N GLU A 78 -3.52 -11.24 0.61
CA GLU A 78 -4.94 -11.48 0.36
C GLU A 78 -5.77 -11.06 1.57
N THR A 79 -5.29 -11.36 2.77
CA THR A 79 -5.93 -10.94 4.03
C THR A 79 -5.94 -9.42 4.17
N THR A 80 -4.79 -8.74 3.99
CA THR A 80 -4.68 -7.28 4.10
C THR A 80 -5.58 -6.58 3.07
N LEU A 81 -5.58 -7.05 1.83
CA LEU A 81 -6.44 -6.51 0.76
C LEU A 81 -7.92 -6.69 1.11
N THR A 82 -8.33 -7.92 1.43
CA THR A 82 -9.73 -8.23 1.77
C THR A 82 -10.20 -7.39 2.96
N PHE A 83 -9.37 -7.27 3.99
CA PHE A 83 -9.65 -6.47 5.18
C PHE A 83 -9.77 -4.98 4.85
N SER A 84 -8.80 -4.40 4.14
CA SER A 84 -8.82 -2.98 3.77
C SER A 84 -10.05 -2.64 2.92
N THR A 85 -10.36 -3.45 1.91
CA THR A 85 -11.55 -3.25 1.06
C THR A 85 -12.84 -3.34 1.87
N THR A 86 -12.95 -4.33 2.76
CA THR A 86 -14.15 -4.51 3.60
C THR A 86 -14.30 -3.36 4.60
N LEU A 87 -13.24 -2.99 5.31
CA LEU A 87 -13.27 -1.91 6.30
C LEU A 87 -13.65 -0.58 5.65
N ASN A 88 -13.05 -0.24 4.51
CA ASN A 88 -13.33 0.99 3.79
C ASN A 88 -14.76 1.02 3.25
N ALA A 89 -15.32 -0.12 2.83
CA ALA A 89 -16.71 -0.23 2.41
C ALA A 89 -17.68 -0.01 3.58
N CYS A 90 -17.38 -0.55 4.77
CA CYS A 90 -18.26 -0.42 5.93
C CYS A 90 -18.16 0.94 6.63
N CYS A 91 -16.98 1.58 6.64
CA CYS A 91 -16.73 2.81 7.40
C CYS A 91 -17.76 3.92 7.17
N PRO A 92 -18.14 4.30 5.94
CA PRO A 92 -19.11 5.37 5.72
C PRO A 92 -20.47 5.10 6.38
N THR A 93 -20.92 3.85 6.39
CA THR A 93 -22.21 3.47 6.99
C THR A 93 -22.11 3.38 8.51
N ILE A 94 -21.02 2.82 9.03
CA ILE A 94 -20.74 2.76 10.48
C ILE A 94 -20.69 4.17 11.08
N ARG A 95 -19.97 5.10 10.43
CA ARG A 95 -19.81 6.48 10.90
C ARG A 95 -21.12 7.25 11.01
N ARG A 96 -22.07 6.98 10.12
CA ARG A 96 -23.41 7.60 10.18
C ARG A 96 -24.22 7.11 11.37
N ASP A 97 -23.91 5.94 11.91
CA ASP A 97 -24.64 5.35 13.01
C ASP A 97 -24.02 5.67 14.37
N ILE A 98 -22.74 5.35 14.55
CA ILE A 98 -22.04 5.49 15.85
C ILE A 98 -21.23 6.79 15.97
N GLY A 99 -21.13 7.57 14.90
CA GLY A 99 -20.36 8.81 14.84
C GLY A 99 -18.95 8.64 14.28
N ALA A 100 -18.46 9.66 13.56
CA ALA A 100 -17.16 9.64 12.91
C ALA A 100 -16.00 9.57 13.91
N GLU A 101 -16.04 10.41 14.95
CA GLU A 101 -15.03 10.45 16.02
C GLU A 101 -14.95 9.09 16.73
N ARG A 102 -16.10 8.56 17.18
CA ARG A 102 -16.17 7.25 17.84
C ARG A 102 -15.63 6.12 16.95
N THR A 103 -15.98 6.12 15.67
CA THR A 103 -15.46 5.14 14.70
C THR A 103 -13.93 5.22 14.62
N CYS A 104 -13.37 6.43 14.52
CA CYS A 104 -11.93 6.62 14.43
C CYS A 104 -11.21 6.17 15.71
N THR A 105 -11.77 6.47 16.89
CA THR A 105 -11.23 6.01 18.18
C THR A 105 -11.16 4.50 18.26
N ILE A 106 -12.24 3.79 17.93
CA ILE A 106 -12.27 2.32 17.96
C ILE A 106 -11.22 1.72 17.02
N ILE A 107 -11.10 2.27 15.81
CA ILE A 107 -10.10 1.79 14.84
C ILE A 107 -8.68 2.09 15.33
N SER A 108 -8.45 3.31 15.85
CA SER A 108 -7.16 3.73 16.39
C SER A 108 -6.71 2.84 17.56
N ASP A 109 -7.59 2.59 18.51
CA ASP A 109 -7.33 1.72 19.66
C ASP A 109 -7.02 0.29 19.23
N ALA A 110 -7.84 -0.26 18.32
CA ALA A 110 -7.64 -1.61 17.80
C ALA A 110 -6.28 -1.76 17.10
N PHE A 111 -5.92 -0.82 16.22
CA PHE A 111 -4.62 -0.86 15.56
C PHE A 111 -3.46 -0.61 16.53
N SER A 112 -3.62 0.30 17.49
CA SER A 112 -2.61 0.56 18.52
C SER A 112 -2.26 -0.72 19.29
N ASP A 113 -3.27 -1.48 19.71
CA ASP A 113 -3.09 -2.76 20.39
C ASP A 113 -2.45 -3.82 19.50
N LEU A 114 -2.78 -3.83 18.21
CA LEU A 114 -2.16 -4.72 17.24
C LEU A 114 -0.67 -4.40 17.06
N PHE A 115 -0.31 -3.13 16.85
CA PHE A 115 1.08 -2.71 16.69
C PHE A 115 1.90 -2.96 17.95
N ARG A 116 1.35 -2.72 19.15
CA ARG A 116 2.05 -3.03 20.40
C ARG A 116 2.41 -4.51 20.54
N LYS A 117 1.59 -5.42 19.99
CA LYS A 117 1.79 -6.88 20.09
C LYS A 117 2.57 -7.48 18.93
N TYR A 118 2.39 -6.95 17.72
CA TYR A 118 2.82 -7.60 16.48
C TYR A 118 3.53 -6.64 15.51
N CYS A 119 4.16 -5.56 15.99
CA CYS A 119 4.72 -4.49 15.16
C CYS A 119 5.51 -4.99 13.94
N ASP A 120 6.58 -5.77 14.15
CA ASP A 120 7.46 -6.25 13.08
C ASP A 120 6.68 -7.04 12.01
N PHE A 121 5.77 -7.89 12.47
CA PHE A 121 4.94 -8.73 11.63
C PHE A 121 3.97 -7.91 10.78
N LEU A 122 3.31 -6.93 11.40
CA LEU A 122 2.36 -6.02 10.76
C LEU A 122 3.02 -5.14 9.70
N LEU A 123 4.22 -4.64 9.99
CA LEU A 123 5.02 -3.84 9.07
C LEU A 123 5.44 -4.65 7.85
N ARG A 124 5.93 -5.87 8.06
CA ARG A 124 6.35 -6.78 6.99
C ARG A 124 5.26 -7.06 5.96
N TYR A 125 3.99 -7.08 6.37
CA TYR A 125 2.85 -7.40 5.51
C TYR A 125 1.98 -6.19 5.15
N GLY A 126 2.51 -4.97 5.33
CA GLY A 126 1.89 -3.75 4.83
C GLY A 126 0.55 -3.41 5.47
N ILE A 127 0.28 -3.83 6.71
CA ILE A 127 -1.03 -3.58 7.33
C ILE A 127 -1.37 -2.08 7.46
N MET A 128 -0.33 -1.23 7.42
CA MET A 128 -0.47 0.22 7.51
C MET A 128 -1.38 0.77 6.41
N ASP A 129 -1.43 0.11 5.25
CA ASP A 129 -2.32 0.45 4.13
C ASP A 129 -3.79 0.14 4.40
N ALA A 130 -4.09 -0.67 5.42
CA ALA A 130 -5.45 -0.98 5.82
C ALA A 130 -6.03 0.00 6.85
N ILE A 131 -5.24 0.95 7.34
CA ILE A 131 -5.68 1.95 8.31
C ILE A 131 -6.35 3.10 7.52
N PRO A 132 -7.68 3.34 7.68
CA PRO A 132 -8.39 4.39 6.94
C PRO A 132 -7.70 5.75 7.09
N GLU A 133 -7.62 6.54 6.01
CA GLU A 133 -6.75 7.73 5.92
C GLU A 133 -6.89 8.70 7.10
N ASP A 134 -8.11 8.93 7.57
CA ASP A 134 -8.47 9.86 8.64
C ASP A 134 -8.30 9.32 10.08
N VAL A 135 -7.85 8.08 10.23
CA VAL A 135 -7.54 7.51 11.56
C VAL A 135 -6.10 7.78 11.94
N ASP A 136 -5.89 8.58 12.97
CA ASP A 136 -4.57 8.83 13.56
C ASP A 136 -4.21 7.78 14.61
N LEU A 137 -2.95 7.34 14.63
CA LEU A 137 -2.42 6.50 15.70
C LEU A 137 -1.69 7.35 16.77
N PRO A 138 -1.72 6.92 18.04
CA PRO A 138 -0.97 7.55 19.13
C PRO A 138 0.54 7.66 18.84
N LYS A 139 1.18 8.73 19.34
CA LYS A 139 2.59 9.03 19.08
C LYS A 139 3.54 7.91 19.49
N ASP A 140 3.27 7.24 20.62
CA ASP A 140 4.04 6.09 21.10
C ASP A 140 4.02 4.92 20.11
N VAL A 141 2.87 4.65 19.49
CA VAL A 141 2.73 3.62 18.46
C VAL A 141 3.49 4.01 17.19
N LEU A 142 3.41 5.27 16.78
CA LEU A 142 4.18 5.80 15.65
C LEU A 142 5.69 5.67 15.88
N GLU A 143 6.15 5.93 17.09
CA GLU A 143 7.57 5.75 17.48
C GLU A 143 7.99 4.29 17.51
N ALA A 144 7.14 3.39 18.04
CA ALA A 144 7.40 1.95 18.02
C ALA A 144 7.51 1.42 16.59
N ILE A 145 6.60 1.83 15.69
CA ILE A 145 6.68 1.52 14.27
C ILE A 145 8.02 1.95 13.68
N ARG A 146 8.42 3.21 13.93
CA ARG A 146 9.70 3.76 13.44
C ARG A 146 10.91 2.99 13.98
N LYS A 147 10.89 2.56 15.25
CA LYS A 147 11.99 1.82 15.88
C LYS A 147 12.12 0.39 15.35
N ASN A 148 10.98 -0.24 15.03
CA ASN A 148 10.91 -1.62 14.54
C ASN A 148 11.19 -1.73 13.03
N LEU A 149 11.19 -0.61 12.31
CA LEU A 149 11.76 -0.49 10.97
C LEU A 149 13.30 -0.61 11.01
N LYS A 150 13.81 -1.81 11.37
CA LYS A 150 15.24 -2.15 11.27
C LYS A 150 15.54 -2.62 9.85
N LEU A 151 15.95 -1.66 9.02
CA LEU A 151 16.52 -1.95 7.71
C LEU A 151 17.94 -2.50 7.89
N PRO A 152 18.31 -3.61 7.22
CA PRO A 152 19.72 -3.98 7.07
C PRO A 152 20.53 -2.79 6.54
N GLU A 153 21.81 -2.69 6.91
CA GLU A 153 22.64 -1.52 6.59
C GLU A 153 22.66 -1.21 5.09
N GLU A 154 22.68 -2.25 4.25
CA GLU A 154 22.62 -2.14 2.78
C GLU A 154 21.33 -1.48 2.26
N TYR A 155 20.23 -1.47 3.03
CA TYR A 155 18.95 -0.85 2.66
C TYR A 155 18.68 0.47 3.41
N ARG A 156 19.65 1.01 4.16
CA ARG A 156 19.44 2.26 4.89
C ARG A 156 19.49 3.46 3.95
N LEU A 157 18.32 4.07 3.77
CA LEU A 157 18.16 5.34 3.07
C LEU A 157 18.08 6.49 4.07
N LYS A 158 18.83 7.56 3.79
CA LYS A 158 18.63 8.86 4.46
C LYS A 158 17.25 9.38 4.07
N SER A 159 16.45 9.75 5.06
CA SER A 159 15.06 10.14 4.87
C SER A 159 14.92 11.41 4.03
N GLY A 160 13.92 11.46 3.15
CA GLY A 160 13.57 12.67 2.41
C GLY A 160 14.32 12.91 1.10
N LEU A 161 15.00 11.88 0.58
CA LEU A 161 15.85 11.97 -0.61
C LEU A 161 15.30 11.18 -1.79
N ILE A 162 15.74 11.58 -2.99
CA ILE A 162 15.63 10.81 -4.23
C ILE A 162 16.96 10.08 -4.45
N TYR A 163 16.89 8.83 -4.87
CA TYR A 163 18.04 8.00 -5.18
C TYR A 163 17.97 7.52 -6.62
N PHE A 164 19.01 7.80 -7.39
CA PHE A 164 19.15 7.34 -8.76
C PHE A 164 19.99 6.06 -8.81
N ILE A 165 19.39 4.99 -9.32
CA ILE A 165 20.04 3.69 -9.49
C ILE A 165 20.43 3.56 -10.95
N ARG A 166 21.73 3.58 -11.22
CA ARG A 166 22.26 3.44 -12.58
C ARG A 166 22.25 1.98 -13.03
N GLY A 167 21.71 1.73 -14.21
CA GLY A 167 21.74 0.42 -14.87
C GLY A 167 21.27 0.53 -16.30
N ALA A 168 21.86 -0.26 -17.20
CA ALA A 168 21.37 -0.38 -18.58
C ALA A 168 19.94 -0.97 -18.62
N ASP A 169 19.55 -1.68 -17.56
CA ASP A 169 18.21 -2.21 -17.33
C ASP A 169 17.72 -1.84 -15.92
N THR A 170 16.50 -2.29 -15.61
CA THR A 170 15.85 -2.07 -14.32
C THR A 170 16.19 -3.13 -13.27
N GLU A 171 16.99 -4.16 -13.59
CA GLU A 171 17.19 -5.35 -12.76
C GLU A 171 17.82 -4.99 -11.40
N LYS A 172 18.85 -4.14 -11.40
CA LYS A 172 19.49 -3.66 -10.17
C LYS A 172 18.52 -2.89 -9.28
N GLY A 173 17.70 -2.03 -9.89
CA GLY A 173 16.68 -1.27 -9.18
C GLY A 173 15.65 -2.18 -8.52
N TYR A 174 15.15 -3.15 -9.28
CA TYR A 174 14.21 -4.15 -8.77
C TYR A 174 14.78 -5.03 -7.67
N LYS A 175 16.03 -5.52 -7.80
CA LYS A 175 16.69 -6.30 -6.73
C LYS A 175 16.75 -5.52 -5.42
N PHE A 176 17.18 -4.26 -5.48
CA PHE A 176 17.26 -3.39 -4.30
C PHE A 176 15.86 -3.09 -3.72
N PHE A 177 14.90 -2.76 -4.58
CA PHE A 177 13.52 -2.50 -4.21
C PHE A 177 12.83 -3.72 -3.57
N THR A 178 13.05 -4.92 -4.09
CA THR A 178 12.54 -6.17 -3.51
C THR A 178 13.13 -6.45 -2.14
N GLY A 179 14.40 -6.12 -1.91
CA GLY A 179 15.01 -6.15 -0.58
C GLY A 179 14.30 -5.21 0.40
N LEU A 180 14.09 -3.96 -0.01
CA LEU A 180 13.37 -2.95 0.78
C LEU A 180 11.92 -3.34 1.08
N ALA A 181 11.20 -3.85 0.09
CA ALA A 181 9.77 -4.20 0.20
C ALA A 181 9.47 -5.24 1.28
N LYS A 182 10.49 -5.95 1.79
CA LYS A 182 10.36 -6.89 2.92
C LYS A 182 10.29 -6.21 4.29
N HIS A 183 10.69 -4.95 4.38
CA HIS A 183 10.94 -4.24 5.64
C HIS A 183 10.15 -2.94 5.73
N VAL A 184 9.96 -2.27 4.61
CA VAL A 184 9.27 -0.98 4.52
C VAL A 184 8.08 -1.07 3.59
N ARG A 185 7.13 -0.17 3.80
CA ARG A 185 6.05 0.06 2.87
C ARG A 185 6.59 0.61 1.55
N THR A 186 6.18 0.00 0.44
CA THR A 186 6.65 0.36 -0.90
C THR A 186 5.51 0.52 -1.91
N SER A 187 5.73 1.35 -2.92
CA SER A 187 4.87 1.45 -4.10
C SER A 187 5.73 1.55 -5.35
N CYS A 188 5.38 0.79 -6.39
CA CYS A 188 6.08 0.78 -7.66
C CYS A 188 5.27 1.52 -8.73
N PHE A 189 5.94 2.31 -9.55
CA PHE A 189 5.42 3.02 -10.70
C PHE A 189 6.24 2.57 -11.90
N THR A 190 5.69 1.61 -12.65
CA THR A 190 6.46 0.84 -13.62
C THR A 190 5.99 1.10 -15.05
N GLY A 191 6.90 1.14 -16.02
CA GLY A 191 6.57 1.15 -17.45
C GLY A 191 6.23 -0.25 -17.98
N THR A 192 6.65 -1.29 -17.26
CA THR A 192 6.42 -2.70 -17.58
C THR A 192 5.07 -3.18 -17.03
N ASN A 193 4.48 -4.19 -17.66
CA ASN A 193 3.25 -4.79 -17.17
C ASN A 193 3.42 -5.26 -15.71
N PRO A 194 2.61 -4.77 -14.74
CA PRO A 194 2.75 -5.15 -13.34
C PRO A 194 2.69 -6.65 -13.08
N ARG A 195 1.95 -7.42 -13.91
CA ARG A 195 1.91 -8.87 -13.80
C ARG A 195 3.30 -9.48 -14.05
N GLU A 196 3.96 -9.06 -15.11
CA GLU A 196 5.31 -9.50 -15.46
C GLU A 196 6.30 -9.12 -14.37
N VAL A 197 6.26 -7.88 -13.89
CA VAL A 197 7.13 -7.41 -12.79
C VAL A 197 6.95 -8.26 -11.53
N ARG A 198 5.71 -8.59 -11.16
CA ARG A 198 5.42 -9.42 -9.98
C ARG A 198 5.93 -10.84 -10.15
N GLU A 199 5.75 -11.43 -11.32
CA GLU A 199 6.21 -12.78 -11.65
C GLU A 199 7.74 -12.86 -11.64
N THR A 200 8.42 -11.90 -12.27
CA THR A 200 9.89 -11.84 -12.39
C THR A 200 10.58 -11.59 -11.05
N TYR A 201 10.09 -10.63 -10.26
CA TYR A 201 10.80 -10.14 -9.07
C TYR A 201 10.20 -10.60 -7.73
N GLY A 202 9.15 -11.43 -7.74
CA GLY A 202 8.50 -11.93 -6.54
C GLY A 202 7.77 -10.84 -5.73
N LEU A 203 7.37 -9.75 -6.39
CA LEU A 203 6.76 -8.56 -5.79
C LEU A 203 5.23 -8.67 -5.64
N LYS A 204 4.72 -9.87 -5.42
CA LYS A 204 3.30 -10.10 -5.16
C LYS A 204 2.84 -9.16 -4.03
N GLY A 205 1.72 -8.44 -4.24
CA GLY A 205 1.09 -7.45 -3.34
C GLY A 205 1.86 -6.20 -2.97
N VAL A 206 2.95 -5.88 -3.66
CA VAL A 206 3.36 -4.47 -3.72
C VAL A 206 2.30 -3.71 -4.53
N HIS A 207 1.89 -2.55 -4.03
CA HIS A 207 1.02 -1.65 -4.79
C HIS A 207 1.80 -1.17 -6.02
N MET A 208 1.28 -1.48 -7.21
CA MET A 208 1.89 -1.10 -8.48
C MET A 208 0.94 -0.24 -9.30
N VAL A 209 1.51 0.77 -9.95
CA VAL A 209 0.83 1.57 -10.95
C VAL A 209 1.58 1.41 -12.26
N TRP A 210 0.86 1.03 -13.30
CA TRP A 210 1.42 0.91 -14.64
C TRP A 210 1.38 2.26 -15.34
N LEU A 211 2.55 2.77 -15.70
CA LEU A 211 2.74 3.97 -16.49
C LEU A 211 2.59 3.63 -17.97
N THR A 212 1.36 3.73 -18.50
CA THR A 212 1.02 3.35 -19.87
C THR A 212 -0.14 4.18 -20.41
N PHE A 213 -0.12 4.45 -21.72
CA PHE A 213 -1.22 5.14 -22.42
C PHE A 213 -2.47 4.27 -22.54
N THR A 214 -2.33 2.94 -22.38
CA THR A 214 -3.44 1.99 -22.51
C THR A 214 -4.09 1.76 -21.16
N ARG A 215 -5.40 2.02 -21.05
CA ARG A 215 -6.15 1.71 -19.84
C ARG A 215 -6.46 0.21 -19.75
N TYR A 216 -6.22 -0.36 -18.58
CA TYR A 216 -6.57 -1.74 -18.25
C TYR A 216 -7.53 -1.76 -17.06
N THR A 217 -8.55 -2.62 -17.11
CA THR A 217 -9.58 -2.69 -16.05
C THR A 217 -9.09 -3.41 -14.79
N LYS A 218 -8.09 -4.28 -14.92
CA LYS A 218 -7.58 -5.11 -13.81
C LYS A 218 -6.31 -4.56 -13.15
N GLU A 219 -5.74 -3.48 -13.67
CA GLU A 219 -4.52 -2.86 -13.15
C GLU A 219 -4.70 -1.35 -13.06
N LYS A 220 -4.11 -0.73 -12.04
CA LYS A 220 -4.11 0.73 -11.93
C LYS A 220 -3.16 1.31 -12.96
N THR A 221 -3.68 2.14 -13.86
CA THR A 221 -2.92 2.74 -14.96
C THR A 221 -2.89 4.26 -14.82
N ILE A 222 -1.75 4.86 -15.16
CA ILE A 222 -1.57 6.31 -15.29
C ILE A 222 -0.80 6.55 -16.60
N PRO A 223 -1.28 7.38 -17.53
CA PRO A 223 -0.49 7.73 -18.71
C PRO A 223 0.85 8.40 -18.35
N PRO A 224 1.98 8.08 -19.01
CA PRO A 224 3.29 8.66 -18.68
C PRO A 224 3.37 10.18 -18.78
N ASN A 225 2.45 10.81 -19.53
CA ASN A 225 2.33 12.26 -19.67
C ASN A 225 1.49 12.94 -18.56
N GLU A 226 0.81 12.17 -17.71
CA GLU A 226 -0.04 12.67 -16.62
C GLU A 226 0.78 12.81 -15.31
N LEU A 227 1.79 13.68 -15.36
CA LEU A 227 2.71 13.93 -14.23
C LEU A 227 1.98 14.39 -12.96
N ASP A 228 0.88 15.15 -13.10
CA ASP A 228 0.09 15.63 -11.96
C ASP A 228 -0.63 14.47 -11.26
N GLN A 229 -1.20 13.54 -12.02
CA GLN A 229 -1.85 12.34 -11.49
C GLN A 229 -0.84 11.43 -10.78
N LEU A 230 0.36 11.30 -11.35
CA LEU A 230 1.47 10.57 -10.73
C LEU A 230 1.88 11.22 -9.39
N THR A 231 2.03 12.55 -9.38
CA THR A 231 2.37 13.32 -8.17
C THR A 231 1.32 13.15 -7.08
N LEU A 232 0.04 13.26 -7.41
CA LEU A 232 -1.06 13.03 -6.48
C LEU A 232 -1.02 11.62 -5.91
N THR A 233 -0.75 10.61 -6.75
CA THR A 233 -0.68 9.21 -6.32
C THR A 233 0.51 8.97 -5.38
N ILE A 234 1.68 9.52 -5.69
CA ILE A 234 2.87 9.48 -4.82
C ILE A 234 2.60 10.20 -3.50
N SER A 235 1.98 11.39 -3.54
CA SER A 235 1.67 12.18 -2.34
C SER A 235 0.69 11.45 -1.42
N LYS A 236 -0.35 10.81 -1.96
CA LYS A 236 -1.27 9.99 -1.17
C LYS A 236 -0.56 8.79 -0.54
N PHE A 237 0.32 8.14 -1.31
CA PHE A 237 1.15 7.07 -0.78
C PHE A 237 1.98 7.57 0.41
N VAL A 238 2.82 8.60 0.27
CA VAL A 238 3.73 9.01 1.36
C VAL A 238 3.09 9.90 2.43
N GLY A 239 1.85 10.35 2.25
CA GLY A 239 1.22 11.39 3.08
C GLY A 239 0.97 10.98 4.53
N LYS A 240 0.57 9.72 4.75
CA LYS A 240 0.23 9.21 6.09
C LYS A 240 1.38 8.50 6.78
N TRP A 241 2.19 7.79 6.01
CA TRP A 241 3.23 6.90 6.51
C TRP A 241 4.48 7.02 5.67
N LYS A 242 5.65 7.02 6.33
CA LYS A 242 6.94 6.93 5.65
C LYS A 242 6.96 5.68 4.76
N GLY A 243 7.40 5.83 3.52
CA GLY A 243 7.53 4.73 2.57
C GLY A 243 8.64 4.97 1.56
N VAL A 244 8.80 4.01 0.65
CA VAL A 244 9.70 4.11 -0.49
C VAL A 244 8.91 3.93 -1.78
N ALA A 245 8.82 4.99 -2.58
CA ALA A 245 8.30 4.93 -3.93
C ALA A 245 9.41 4.50 -4.89
N PHE A 246 9.07 3.77 -5.95
CA PHE A 246 10.02 3.36 -6.99
C PHE A 246 9.47 3.67 -8.37
N VAL A 247 10.25 4.34 -9.21
CA VAL A 247 9.92 4.66 -10.60
C VAL A 247 10.98 4.01 -11.49
N ASP A 248 10.56 3.13 -12.40
CA ASP A 248 11.51 2.36 -13.21
C ASP A 248 11.75 2.90 -14.63
N CYS A 249 10.94 3.86 -15.07
CA CYS A 249 10.78 4.24 -16.48
C CYS A 249 10.84 5.77 -16.69
N ILE A 250 11.81 6.43 -16.05
CA ILE A 250 11.99 7.88 -16.19
C ILE A 250 12.33 8.31 -17.62
N ASP A 251 13.02 7.47 -18.38
CA ASP A 251 13.29 7.61 -19.80
C ASP A 251 11.99 7.76 -20.60
N SER A 252 11.01 6.89 -20.37
CA SER A 252 9.70 6.94 -21.01
C SER A 252 8.91 8.19 -20.60
N MET A 253 9.01 8.61 -19.34
CA MET A 253 8.43 9.88 -18.89
C MET A 253 9.08 11.08 -19.60
N VAL A 254 10.40 11.04 -19.83
CA VAL A 254 11.13 12.10 -20.53
C VAL A 254 10.79 12.13 -22.01
N MET A 255 10.61 10.97 -22.65
CA MET A 255 10.11 10.88 -24.02
C MET A 255 8.71 11.48 -24.16
N ALA A 256 7.82 11.19 -23.21
CA ALA A 256 6.42 11.66 -23.25
C ALA A 256 6.25 13.15 -22.90
N ASN A 257 7.10 13.72 -22.03
CA ASN A 257 6.91 15.06 -21.48
C ASN A 257 8.00 16.07 -21.84
N GLY A 258 9.16 15.61 -22.29
CA GLY A 258 10.37 16.39 -22.40
C GLY A 258 11.12 16.53 -21.06
N PHE A 259 12.44 16.58 -21.14
CA PHE A 259 13.34 16.55 -20.00
C PHE A 259 13.07 17.65 -18.95
N LYS A 260 12.84 18.89 -19.39
CA LYS A 260 12.61 20.04 -18.47
C LYS A 260 11.38 19.84 -17.59
N ARG A 261 10.30 19.26 -18.14
CA ARG A 261 9.07 19.00 -17.39
C ARG A 261 9.28 17.89 -16.35
N VAL A 262 9.97 16.81 -16.71
CA VAL A 262 10.31 15.73 -15.77
C VAL A 262 11.24 16.21 -14.66
N MET A 263 12.23 17.06 -14.95
CA MET A 263 13.08 17.65 -13.91
C MET A 263 12.29 18.56 -12.95
N SER A 264 11.32 19.31 -13.46
CA SER A 264 10.44 20.13 -12.62
C SER A 264 9.56 19.27 -11.72
N TRP A 265 9.07 18.15 -12.26
CA TRP A 265 8.34 17.12 -11.51
C TRP A 265 9.21 16.45 -10.44
N LEU A 266 10.46 16.07 -10.74
CA LEU A 266 11.40 15.53 -9.74
C LEU A 266 11.61 16.49 -8.57
N LYS A 267 11.74 17.80 -8.84
CA LYS A 267 11.86 18.83 -7.79
C LYS A 267 10.61 18.91 -6.91
N GLU A 268 9.43 18.79 -7.50
CA GLU A 268 8.17 18.76 -6.75
C GLU A 268 8.07 17.51 -5.87
N VAL A 269 8.38 16.35 -6.45
CA VAL A 269 8.39 15.08 -5.71
C VAL A 269 9.44 15.09 -4.59
N LYS A 270 10.61 15.71 -4.80
CA LYS A 270 11.64 15.90 -3.76
C LYS A 270 11.11 16.67 -2.55
N LYS A 271 10.30 17.72 -2.77
CA LYS A 271 9.63 18.46 -1.67
C LYS A 271 8.68 17.54 -0.89
N ILE A 272 7.89 16.72 -1.61
CA ILE A 272 6.98 15.74 -1.02
C ILE A 272 7.75 14.71 -0.19
N MET A 273 8.85 14.16 -0.72
CA MET A 273 9.73 13.21 0.00
C MET A 273 10.33 13.84 1.26
N THR A 274 10.84 15.06 1.15
CA THR A 274 11.45 15.80 2.26
C THR A 274 10.45 16.03 3.40
N LYS A 275 9.22 16.47 3.07
CA LYS A 275 8.16 16.74 4.04
C LYS A 275 7.68 15.46 4.73
N SER A 276 7.47 14.39 3.97
CA SER A 276 6.99 13.10 4.47
C SER A 276 8.08 12.22 5.11
N LYS A 277 9.35 12.62 4.99
CA LYS A 277 10.53 11.81 5.34
C LYS A 277 10.60 10.48 4.59
N SER A 278 9.89 10.36 3.47
CA SER A 278 9.92 9.20 2.57
C SER A 278 11.03 9.31 1.54
N ASN A 279 11.21 8.26 0.74
CA ASN A 279 12.22 8.21 -0.30
C ASN A 279 11.64 7.84 -1.65
N LEU A 280 12.24 8.35 -2.72
CA LEU A 280 11.99 7.92 -4.09
C LEU A 280 13.23 7.21 -4.61
N LEU A 281 13.04 6.03 -5.19
CA LEU A 281 14.03 5.35 -6.00
C LEU A 281 13.68 5.56 -7.47
N VAL A 282 14.67 5.82 -8.30
CA VAL A 282 14.50 5.99 -9.75
C VAL A 282 15.59 5.19 -10.45
N THR A 283 15.23 4.26 -11.34
CA THR A 283 16.23 3.69 -12.25
C THR A 283 16.48 4.64 -13.40
N ILE A 284 17.76 4.74 -13.77
CA ILE A 284 18.19 5.51 -14.92
C ILE A 284 19.17 4.67 -15.72
N ASP A 285 18.90 4.55 -17.01
CA ASP A 285 19.89 4.14 -17.99
C ASP A 285 20.70 5.37 -18.43
N PRO A 286 21.99 5.47 -18.09
CA PRO A 286 22.80 6.60 -18.49
C PRO A 286 22.89 6.79 -20.01
N SER A 287 22.70 5.73 -20.81
CA SER A 287 22.78 5.82 -22.27
C SER A 287 21.59 6.58 -22.88
N SER A 288 20.48 6.65 -22.15
CA SER A 288 19.25 7.35 -22.56
C SER A 288 19.30 8.87 -22.37
N PHE A 289 20.40 9.42 -21.84
CA PHE A 289 20.53 10.84 -21.49
C PHE A 289 21.86 11.42 -21.94
N SER A 290 21.85 12.68 -22.36
CA SER A 290 23.10 13.43 -22.58
C SER A 290 23.85 13.68 -21.26
N ASN A 291 25.17 13.86 -21.33
CA ASN A 291 26.01 14.19 -20.16
C ASN A 291 25.48 15.39 -19.35
N ARG A 292 24.93 16.41 -20.03
CA ARG A 292 24.33 17.58 -19.37
C ARG A 292 23.05 17.22 -18.61
N GLN A 293 22.23 16.32 -19.17
CA GLN A 293 21.03 15.83 -18.51
C GLN A 293 21.38 14.97 -17.30
N LEU A 294 22.35 14.06 -17.43
CA LEU A 294 22.84 13.26 -16.32
C LEU A 294 23.35 14.11 -15.16
N ALA A 295 24.20 15.10 -15.44
CA ALA A 295 24.67 16.04 -14.42
C ALA A 295 23.52 16.81 -13.74
N SER A 296 22.45 17.12 -14.48
CA SER A 296 21.26 17.77 -13.90
C SER A 296 20.46 16.83 -13.00
N ILE A 297 20.34 15.55 -13.38
CA ILE A 297 19.66 14.52 -12.58
C ILE A 297 20.44 14.25 -11.29
N GLU A 298 21.77 14.14 -11.38
CA GLU A 298 22.65 13.89 -10.24
C GLU A 298 22.66 15.04 -9.21
N GLY A 299 22.27 16.25 -9.64
CA GLY A 299 22.12 17.41 -8.76
C GLY A 299 20.84 17.44 -7.93
N GLU A 300 19.87 16.55 -8.21
CA GLU A 300 18.62 16.40 -7.44
C GLU A 300 18.76 15.40 -6.29
#